data_AF-A0A483TSK9-F1
#
_entry.id   AF-A0A483TSK9-F1
#
_cell.length_a   1.000
_cell.length_b   1.000
_cell.length_c   1.000
_cell.angle_alpha   90.00
_cell.angle_beta   90.00
_cell.angle_gamma   90.00
#
_symmetry.space_group_name_H-M   'P 1'
#
loop_
_entity.id
_entity.type
_entity.pdbx_description
1 polymer ?
#
loop_
_entity_poly.entity_id
_entity_poly.type
_entity_poly.pdbx_seq_one_letter_code
_entity_poly.pdbx_strand_id
1 'polypeptide(L)'
;MAEEWILENAHLRMCVSSLGGKVQSLFSRQYQAPVLYENPAGGMFPMLPLANRVAGNRFIFHGQEIVLPRHHADEYFFLHGDGWLQRWDIIEYGAEYCVLQLRRQHACGFDYLAQLRYQLLRNQLIAELTLTHYGEVPALYGCGFHPFFPFDERSKVQFQVSGYWPEGENHLPLNWQGNLPDYANFSVAQFGEDRWLNVGYSGWGGR
;
A
#
# COMPACT_ATOMS: atom_id res chain seq x y z
N MET A 1 -20.52 10.73 5.66
CA MET A 1 -20.44 10.03 4.35
C MET A 1 -19.05 10.25 3.80
N ALA A 2 -18.48 9.27 3.08
CA ALA A 2 -17.21 9.45 2.38
C ALA A 2 -17.43 10.37 1.18
N GLU A 3 -16.49 11.27 0.92
CA GLU A 3 -16.47 12.09 -0.29
C GLU A 3 -15.65 11.37 -1.36
N GLU A 4 -16.07 11.51 -2.61
CA GLU A 4 -15.42 10.87 -3.75
C GLU A 4 -15.18 11.89 -4.87
N TRP A 5 -14.03 11.78 -5.53
CA TRP A 5 -13.63 12.64 -6.63
C TRP A 5 -13.30 11.81 -7.86
N ILE A 6 -13.87 12.21 -9.00
CA ILE A 6 -13.54 11.64 -10.30
C ILE A 6 -12.43 12.47 -10.91
N LEU A 7 -11.31 11.82 -11.20
CA LEU A 7 -10.21 12.35 -11.98
C LEU A 7 -10.19 11.65 -13.33
N GLU A 8 -10.03 12.39 -14.42
CA GLU A 8 -10.02 11.78 -15.75
C GLU A 8 -9.24 12.60 -16.78
N ASN A 9 -8.71 11.88 -17.75
CA ASN A 9 -8.12 12.43 -18.96
C ASN A 9 -8.54 11.59 -20.17
N ALA A 10 -7.91 11.81 -21.33
CA ALA A 10 -8.23 11.07 -22.55
C ALA A 10 -8.01 9.53 -22.46
N HIS A 11 -7.19 9.06 -21.51
CA HIS A 11 -6.78 7.66 -21.40
C HIS A 11 -7.33 6.95 -20.17
N LEU A 12 -7.49 7.65 -19.05
CA LEU A 12 -7.82 7.08 -17.75
C LEU A 12 -9.01 7.78 -17.11
N ARG A 13 -9.78 7.03 -16.33
CA ARG A 13 -10.77 7.55 -15.38
C ARG A 13 -10.52 6.90 -14.03
N MET A 14 -10.43 7.70 -12.98
CA MET A 14 -10.09 7.26 -11.63
C MET A 14 -11.09 7.85 -10.64
N CYS A 15 -11.49 7.06 -9.64
CA CYS A 15 -12.26 7.53 -8.50
C CYS A 15 -11.38 7.47 -7.25
N VAL A 16 -11.29 8.57 -6.51
CA VAL A 16 -10.53 8.68 -5.25
C VAL A 16 -11.51 8.95 -4.11
N SER A 17 -11.36 8.26 -2.98
CA SER A 17 -12.21 8.43 -1.80
C SER A 17 -11.46 9.13 -0.66
N SER A 18 -12.14 10.05 0.03
CA SER A 18 -11.65 10.67 1.27
C SER A 18 -11.46 9.62 2.37
N LEU A 19 -12.27 8.56 2.36
CA LEU A 19 -12.15 7.48 3.34
C LEU A 19 -11.03 6.54 2.92
N GLY A 20 -9.98 6.51 3.73
CA GLY A 20 -8.76 5.76 3.51
C GLY A 20 -7.77 6.40 2.54
N GLY A 21 -8.12 7.56 1.96
CA GLY A 21 -7.28 8.20 0.93
C GLY A 21 -6.99 7.27 -0.24
N LYS A 22 -7.94 6.40 -0.57
CA LYS A 22 -7.77 5.27 -1.50
C LYS A 22 -8.19 5.63 -2.91
N VAL A 23 -7.58 4.98 -3.88
CA VAL A 23 -8.13 4.89 -5.24
C VAL A 23 -9.20 3.81 -5.20
N GLN A 24 -10.46 4.22 -5.30
CA GLN A 24 -11.61 3.32 -5.31
C GLN A 24 -11.63 2.50 -6.60
N SER A 25 -11.38 3.16 -7.74
CA SER A 25 -11.29 2.53 -9.06
C SER A 25 -10.33 3.26 -10.00
N LEU A 26 -9.73 2.52 -10.93
CA LEU A 26 -8.94 3.06 -12.05
C LEU A 26 -9.29 2.28 -13.31
N PHE A 27 -9.74 2.98 -14.35
CA PHE A 27 -10.25 2.40 -15.58
C PHE A 27 -9.51 2.93 -16.80
N SER A 28 -9.12 2.02 -17.70
CA SER A 28 -8.53 2.36 -18.99
C SER A 28 -9.59 2.61 -20.04
N ARG A 29 -9.63 3.83 -20.58
CA ARG A 29 -10.49 4.20 -21.72
C ARG A 29 -10.02 3.58 -23.03
N GLN A 30 -8.73 3.30 -23.16
CA GLN A 30 -8.19 2.65 -24.37
C GLN A 30 -8.62 1.19 -24.45
N TYR A 31 -8.50 0.45 -23.35
CA TYR A 31 -8.80 -0.98 -23.32
C TYR A 31 -10.23 -1.29 -22.88
N GLN A 32 -10.99 -0.27 -22.45
CA GLN A 32 -12.34 -0.43 -21.90
C GLN A 32 -12.38 -1.46 -20.76
N ALA A 33 -11.39 -1.40 -19.88
CA ALA A 33 -11.19 -2.38 -18.81
C ALA A 33 -10.64 -1.74 -17.52
N PRO A 34 -10.91 -2.32 -16.34
CA PRO A 34 -10.30 -1.89 -15.09
C PRO A 34 -8.79 -2.14 -15.12
N VAL A 35 -8.02 -1.16 -14.64
CA VAL A 35 -6.59 -1.31 -14.36
C VAL A 35 -6.39 -1.84 -12.94
N LEU A 36 -7.22 -1.38 -11.99
CA LEU A 36 -7.24 -1.88 -10.61
C LEU A 36 -8.50 -2.70 -10.35
N TYR A 37 -8.37 -3.78 -9.60
CA TYR A 37 -9.47 -4.64 -9.17
C TYR A 37 -10.22 -4.00 -8.00
N GLU A 38 -11.48 -3.64 -8.24
CA GLU A 38 -12.34 -3.01 -7.25
C GLU A 38 -12.81 -4.03 -6.21
N ASN A 39 -12.54 -3.73 -4.94
CA ASN A 39 -12.97 -4.55 -3.80
C ASN A 39 -13.35 -3.63 -2.61
N PRO A 40 -13.86 -4.16 -1.48
CA PRO A 40 -14.28 -3.34 -0.35
C PRO A 40 -13.20 -2.40 0.23
N ALA A 41 -11.92 -2.79 0.17
CA ALA A 41 -10.79 -1.96 0.58
C ALA A 41 -10.41 -0.87 -0.44
N GLY A 42 -11.01 -0.90 -1.65
CA GLY A 42 -10.66 -0.07 -2.81
C GLY A 42 -9.65 -0.74 -3.73
N GLY A 43 -9.51 -0.24 -4.95
CA GLY A 43 -8.54 -0.73 -5.93
C GLY A 43 -7.08 -0.52 -5.52
N MET A 44 -6.79 0.51 -4.73
CA MET A 44 -5.47 0.72 -4.12
C MET A 44 -5.59 1.61 -2.88
N PHE A 45 -4.98 1.21 -1.76
CA PHE A 45 -4.91 2.03 -0.55
C PHE A 45 -3.46 2.32 -0.10
N PRO A 46 -3.22 3.43 0.62
CA PRO A 46 -1.91 3.80 1.16
C PRO A 46 -1.63 3.06 2.48
N MET A 47 -0.44 2.50 2.66
CA MET A 47 0.00 1.88 3.91
C MET A 47 0.90 2.86 4.69
N LEU A 48 0.52 3.21 5.92
CA LEU A 48 1.20 4.19 6.77
C LEU A 48 0.61 4.19 8.20
N PRO A 49 1.41 4.47 9.25
CA PRO A 49 2.82 4.87 9.23
C PRO A 49 3.82 3.71 9.17
N LEU A 50 3.33 2.49 8.88
CA LEU A 50 4.16 1.34 8.57
C LEU A 50 3.48 0.49 7.49
N ALA A 51 4.23 -0.40 6.85
CA ALA A 51 3.69 -1.40 5.95
C ALA A 51 3.79 -2.79 6.58
N ASN A 52 2.77 -3.62 6.32
CA ASN A 52 2.66 -4.99 6.79
C ASN A 52 2.59 -5.09 8.32
N ARG A 53 3.21 -6.11 8.93
CA ARG A 53 3.11 -6.46 10.35
C ARG A 53 4.45 -6.25 11.05
N VAL A 54 4.38 -6.07 12.36
CA VAL A 54 5.55 -6.12 13.26
C VAL A 54 5.33 -7.23 14.28
N ALA A 55 6.25 -8.19 14.33
CA ALA A 55 6.16 -9.34 15.22
C ALA A 55 5.99 -8.90 16.69
N GLY A 56 5.07 -9.55 17.41
CA GLY A 56 4.72 -9.18 18.79
C GLY A 56 4.02 -7.82 18.97
N ASN A 57 3.68 -7.15 17.86
CA ASN A 57 3.11 -5.81 17.79
C ASN A 57 3.93 -4.76 18.56
N ARG A 58 5.25 -4.92 18.58
CA ARG A 58 6.19 -4.07 19.31
C ARG A 58 7.60 -4.16 18.77
N PHE A 59 8.45 -3.20 19.09
CA PHE A 59 9.88 -3.24 18.78
C PHE A 59 10.66 -2.31 19.71
N ILE A 60 11.99 -2.45 19.73
CA ILE A 60 12.87 -1.56 20.48
C ILE A 60 13.49 -0.54 19.52
N PHE A 61 13.40 0.74 19.86
CA PHE A 61 14.04 1.82 19.11
C PHE A 61 14.71 2.80 20.08
N HIS A 62 15.99 3.10 19.85
CA HIS A 62 16.83 3.90 20.75
C HIS A 62 16.74 3.48 22.24
N GLY A 63 16.63 2.17 22.50
CA GLY A 63 16.54 1.62 23.86
C GLY A 63 15.17 1.74 24.53
N GLN A 64 14.16 2.28 23.82
CA GLN A 64 12.79 2.34 24.30
C GLN A 64 11.93 1.24 23.65
N GLU A 65 11.08 0.59 24.43
CA GLU A 65 10.06 -0.32 23.89
C GLU A 65 8.92 0.51 23.32
N ILE A 66 8.63 0.30 22.03
CA ILE A 66 7.51 0.87 21.32
C ILE A 66 6.47 -0.24 21.13
N VAL A 67 5.30 -0.07 21.77
CA VAL A 67 4.14 -0.94 21.59
C VAL A 67 3.20 -0.30 20.59
N LEU A 68 2.91 -0.99 19.50
CA LEU A 68 2.07 -0.48 18.43
C LEU A 68 0.58 -0.49 18.82
N PRO A 69 -0.24 0.40 18.23
CA PRO A 69 -1.68 0.39 18.43
C PRO A 69 -2.31 -0.95 18.01
N ARG A 70 -3.50 -1.23 18.54
CA ARG A 70 -4.38 -2.29 17.99
C ARG A 70 -5.41 -1.64 17.07
N HIS A 71 -5.83 -2.34 16.03
CA HIS A 71 -6.98 -1.94 15.22
C HIS A 71 -7.67 -3.18 14.64
N HIS A 72 -8.91 -3.00 14.18
CA HIS A 72 -9.80 -4.11 13.85
C HIS A 72 -9.48 -4.85 12.54
N ALA A 73 -8.49 -4.40 11.76
CA ALA A 73 -8.19 -5.01 10.47
C ALA A 73 -7.33 -6.29 10.59
N ASP A 74 -6.72 -6.53 11.76
CA ASP A 74 -5.97 -7.74 12.08
C ASP A 74 -6.15 -8.01 13.58
N GLU A 75 -6.31 -9.28 13.96
CA GLU A 75 -6.57 -9.68 15.35
C GLU A 75 -5.38 -9.37 16.28
N TYR A 76 -4.16 -9.41 15.74
CA TYR A 76 -2.93 -9.39 16.53
C TYR A 76 -2.07 -8.15 16.29
N PHE A 77 -2.07 -7.60 15.07
CA PHE A 77 -1.06 -6.64 14.63
C PHE A 77 -1.63 -5.29 14.16
N PHE A 78 -0.79 -4.25 14.23
CA PHE A 78 -1.01 -2.97 13.58
C PHE A 78 -0.75 -3.05 12.07
N LEU A 79 -1.54 -3.86 11.39
CA LEU A 79 -1.39 -4.20 9.98
C LEU A 79 -1.54 -2.98 9.06
N HIS A 80 -0.46 -2.65 8.33
CA HIS A 80 -0.38 -1.52 7.38
C HIS A 80 -0.59 -0.13 8.02
N GLY A 81 -0.47 -0.06 9.35
CA GLY A 81 -0.90 1.10 10.11
C GLY A 81 -2.40 1.39 9.94
N ASP A 82 -2.80 2.65 10.07
CA ASP A 82 -4.22 3.01 10.06
C ASP A 82 -4.59 4.16 9.14
N GLY A 83 -3.65 4.72 8.37
CA GLY A 83 -3.95 5.78 7.41
C GLY A 83 -5.00 5.39 6.37
N TRP A 84 -4.98 4.12 5.92
CA TRP A 84 -5.99 3.55 5.02
C TRP A 84 -7.39 3.39 5.62
N LEU A 85 -7.53 3.57 6.93
CA LEU A 85 -8.81 3.50 7.65
C LEU A 85 -9.31 4.89 8.07
N GLN A 86 -8.48 5.93 7.94
CA GLN A 86 -8.84 7.28 8.34
C GLN A 86 -9.58 8.05 7.26
N ARG A 87 -10.31 9.07 7.66
CA ARG A 87 -10.73 10.12 6.73
C ARG A 87 -9.55 11.06 6.46
N TRP A 88 -9.33 11.35 5.19
CA TRP A 88 -8.36 12.32 4.69
C TRP A 88 -9.08 13.59 4.24
N ASP A 89 -8.43 14.73 4.43
CA ASP A 89 -8.91 16.02 3.96
C ASP A 89 -8.37 16.28 2.56
N ILE A 90 -9.23 16.65 1.61
CA ILE A 90 -8.77 17.12 0.32
C ILE A 90 -8.28 18.57 0.44
N ILE A 91 -7.05 18.84 0.00
CA ILE A 91 -6.46 20.17 0.09
C ILE A 91 -6.26 20.82 -1.28
N GLU A 92 -6.24 20.02 -2.34
CA GLU A 92 -6.13 20.50 -3.73
C GLU A 92 -6.77 19.48 -4.67
N TYR A 93 -7.48 19.93 -5.71
CA TYR A 93 -7.99 19.04 -6.75
C TYR A 93 -8.19 19.76 -8.09
N GLY A 94 -8.08 19.00 -9.16
CA GLY A 94 -8.39 19.41 -10.53
C GLY A 94 -8.96 18.25 -11.32
N ALA A 95 -9.08 18.40 -12.64
CA ALA A 95 -9.62 17.34 -13.50
C ALA A 95 -8.74 16.07 -13.53
N GLU A 96 -7.42 16.22 -13.40
CA GLU A 96 -6.46 15.12 -13.60
C GLU A 96 -5.64 14.81 -12.35
N TYR A 97 -5.86 15.49 -11.23
CA TYR A 97 -5.08 15.28 -10.01
C TYR A 97 -5.86 15.67 -8.74
N CYS A 98 -5.42 15.14 -7.60
CA CYS A 98 -5.81 15.61 -6.28
C CYS A 98 -4.67 15.44 -5.28
N VAL A 99 -4.74 16.22 -4.20
CA VAL A 99 -3.87 16.12 -3.03
C VAL A 99 -4.75 15.99 -1.79
N LEU A 100 -4.51 14.93 -1.02
CA LEU A 100 -5.15 14.67 0.26
C LEU A 100 -4.13 14.77 1.40
N GLN A 101 -4.61 15.12 2.58
CA GLN A 101 -3.79 15.30 3.76
C GLN A 101 -4.39 14.56 4.96
N LEU A 102 -3.52 14.06 5.84
CA LEU A 102 -3.88 13.43 7.10
C LEU A 102 -2.88 13.78 8.18
N ARG A 103 -3.33 14.38 9.27
CA ARG A 103 -2.54 14.60 10.50
C ARG A 103 -2.87 13.52 11.51
N ARG A 104 -1.87 12.79 12.01
CA ARG A 104 -2.09 11.76 13.05
C ARG A 104 -1.00 11.77 14.10
N GLN A 105 -1.44 11.51 15.32
CA GLN A 105 -0.59 11.30 16.48
C GLN A 105 -1.04 10.03 17.18
N HIS A 106 -0.08 9.20 17.57
CA HIS A 106 -0.28 7.97 18.32
C HIS A 106 0.58 8.01 19.58
N ALA A 107 0.07 7.42 20.67
CA ALA A 107 0.77 7.37 21.95
C ALA A 107 2.12 6.62 21.88
N CYS A 108 2.31 5.78 20.87
CA CYS A 108 3.55 5.03 20.63
C CYS A 108 4.67 5.87 19.98
N GLY A 109 4.46 7.17 19.75
CA GLY A 109 5.47 8.08 19.22
C GLY A 109 5.32 8.45 17.74
N PHE A 110 4.42 7.79 17.00
CA PHE A 110 4.07 8.28 15.67
C PHE A 110 3.39 9.63 15.77
N ASP A 111 3.96 10.62 15.12
CA ASP A 111 3.47 11.97 15.06
C ASP A 111 3.88 12.51 13.70
N TYR A 112 2.91 12.58 12.78
CA TYR A 112 3.18 12.93 11.39
C TYR A 112 2.05 13.70 10.71
N LEU A 113 2.43 14.43 9.66
CA LEU A 113 1.57 14.88 8.59
C LEU A 113 1.84 14.01 7.36
N ALA A 114 0.80 13.40 6.81
CA ALA A 114 0.87 12.65 5.57
C ALA A 114 0.21 13.45 4.44
N GLN A 115 0.81 13.43 3.26
CA GLN A 115 0.23 13.96 2.03
C GLN A 115 0.23 12.88 0.95
N LEU A 116 -0.93 12.69 0.32
CA LEU A 116 -1.13 11.80 -0.81
C LEU A 116 -1.44 12.62 -2.04
N ARG A 117 -0.63 12.47 -3.08
CA ARG A 117 -0.89 13.06 -4.39
C ARG A 117 -1.20 11.96 -5.38
N TYR A 118 -2.35 12.06 -6.03
CA TYR A 118 -2.72 11.23 -7.18
C TYR A 118 -2.79 12.10 -8.41
N GLN A 119 -2.14 11.68 -9.50
CA GLN A 119 -2.12 12.40 -10.76
C GLN A 119 -2.23 11.45 -11.93
N LEU A 120 -3.11 11.78 -12.87
CA LEU A 120 -3.22 11.11 -14.16
C LEU A 120 -2.37 11.88 -15.18
N LEU A 121 -1.35 11.20 -15.73
CA LEU A 121 -0.50 11.76 -16.77
C LEU A 121 -0.53 10.85 -17.99
N ARG A 122 -1.22 11.28 -19.04
CA ARG A 122 -1.51 10.42 -20.21
C ARG A 122 -2.14 9.11 -19.74
N ASN A 123 -1.54 7.97 -20.08
CA ASN A 123 -1.97 6.63 -19.67
C ASN A 123 -1.35 6.14 -18.34
N GLN A 124 -0.80 7.03 -17.52
CA GLN A 124 -0.14 6.69 -16.26
C GLN A 124 -0.91 7.24 -15.06
N LEU A 125 -0.95 6.45 -13.98
CA LEU A 125 -1.24 6.93 -12.63
C LEU A 125 0.10 7.17 -11.93
N ILE A 126 0.32 8.39 -11.44
CA ILE A 126 1.39 8.75 -10.53
C ILE A 126 0.78 8.88 -9.14
N ALA A 127 1.29 8.11 -8.18
CA ALA A 127 0.88 8.13 -6.79
C ALA A 127 2.09 8.43 -5.91
N GLU A 128 2.02 9.50 -5.14
CA GLU A 128 3.08 9.94 -4.25
C GLU A 128 2.55 10.03 -2.82
N LEU A 129 3.30 9.44 -1.89
CA LEU A 129 3.00 9.49 -0.46
C LEU A 129 4.18 10.12 0.27
N THR A 130 3.94 11.25 0.91
CA THR A 130 4.93 11.95 1.74
C THR A 130 4.52 11.86 3.19
N LEU A 131 5.48 11.54 4.06
CA LEU A 131 5.35 11.58 5.52
C LEU A 131 6.33 12.61 6.08
N THR A 132 5.82 13.58 6.82
CA THR A 132 6.62 14.54 7.58
C THR A 132 6.42 14.28 9.06
N HIS A 133 7.50 13.97 9.78
CA HIS A 133 7.46 13.77 11.23
C HIS A 133 7.38 15.11 11.97
N TYR A 134 6.51 15.18 12.97
CA TYR A 134 6.27 16.37 13.81
C TYR A 134 6.46 16.09 15.32
N GLY A 135 6.86 14.87 15.68
CA GLY A 135 7.11 14.52 17.08
C GLY A 135 8.43 15.09 17.59
N GLU A 136 8.51 15.25 18.91
CA GLU A 136 9.72 15.71 19.59
C GLU A 136 10.82 14.63 19.64
N VAL A 137 10.41 13.36 19.61
CA VAL A 137 11.30 12.18 19.68
C VAL A 137 11.26 11.45 18.34
N PRO A 138 12.42 11.05 17.78
CA PRO A 138 12.47 10.30 16.53
C PRO A 138 11.59 9.05 16.54
N ALA A 139 10.98 8.75 15.39
CA ALA A 139 10.20 7.54 15.15
C ALA A 139 10.59 6.87 13.82
N LEU A 140 10.38 5.55 13.73
CA LEU A 140 10.64 4.76 12.52
C LEU A 140 9.39 4.66 11.64
N TYR A 141 9.40 5.33 10.49
CA TYR A 141 8.31 5.28 9.53
C TYR A 141 8.58 4.28 8.40
N GLY A 142 7.51 3.63 7.94
CA GLY A 142 7.47 2.92 6.67
C GLY A 142 6.20 3.28 5.92
N CYS A 143 6.24 3.28 4.58
CA CYS A 143 5.06 3.56 3.79
C CYS A 143 5.10 2.87 2.44
N GLY A 144 3.92 2.72 1.83
CA GLY A 144 3.79 2.19 0.48
C GLY A 144 2.35 2.20 0.02
N PHE A 145 2.08 1.50 -1.07
CA PHE A 145 0.73 1.33 -1.62
C PHE A 145 0.39 -0.15 -1.71
N HIS A 146 -0.90 -0.47 -1.56
CA HIS A 146 -1.44 -1.81 -1.70
C HIS A 146 -2.41 -1.86 -2.88
N PRO A 147 -1.92 -1.94 -4.14
CA PRO A 147 -2.78 -2.07 -5.31
C PRO A 147 -3.31 -3.49 -5.44
N PHE A 148 -4.56 -3.60 -5.89
CA PHE A 148 -5.15 -4.85 -6.36
C PHE A 148 -5.28 -4.77 -7.87
N PHE A 149 -4.72 -5.76 -8.58
CA PHE A 149 -4.82 -5.85 -10.04
C PHE A 149 -5.77 -6.98 -10.43
N PRO A 150 -6.59 -6.84 -11.49
CA PRO A 150 -7.26 -7.98 -12.09
C PRO A 150 -6.19 -8.99 -12.55
N PHE A 151 -6.32 -10.25 -12.16
CA PHE A 151 -5.31 -11.28 -12.42
C PHE A 151 -5.98 -12.64 -12.69
N ASP A 152 -5.59 -13.27 -13.79
CA ASP A 152 -6.10 -14.56 -14.27
C ASP A 152 -4.99 -15.41 -14.92
N GLU A 153 -5.32 -16.61 -15.40
CA GLU A 153 -4.37 -17.54 -16.04
C GLU A 153 -3.62 -16.98 -17.26
N ARG A 154 -4.10 -15.87 -17.85
CA ARG A 154 -3.47 -15.19 -18.98
C ARG A 154 -2.51 -14.08 -18.53
N SER A 155 -2.62 -13.68 -17.27
CA SER A 155 -1.84 -12.63 -16.65
C SER A 155 -0.44 -13.13 -16.29
N LYS A 156 0.54 -12.22 -16.32
CA LYS A 156 1.92 -12.51 -15.94
C LYS A 156 2.47 -11.39 -15.08
N VAL A 157 3.23 -11.76 -14.05
CA VAL A 157 4.00 -10.82 -13.22
C VAL A 157 5.48 -11.06 -13.47
N GLN A 158 6.24 -9.97 -13.49
CA GLN A 158 7.70 -9.99 -13.51
C GLN A 158 8.22 -8.84 -12.65
N PHE A 159 9.23 -9.12 -11.82
CA PHE A 159 9.98 -8.10 -11.10
C PHE A 159 11.38 -8.61 -10.75
N GLN A 160 12.30 -7.68 -10.50
CA GLN A 160 13.62 -8.05 -10.00
C GLN A 160 13.50 -8.60 -8.57
N VAL A 161 14.05 -9.79 -8.35
CA VAL A 161 13.99 -10.49 -7.07
C VAL A 161 15.32 -11.17 -6.78
N SER A 162 15.83 -11.01 -5.55
CA SER A 162 17.02 -11.72 -5.07
C SER A 162 16.69 -12.83 -4.06
N GLY A 163 15.49 -12.81 -3.49
CA GLY A 163 15.01 -13.80 -2.53
C GLY A 163 13.68 -13.37 -1.92
N TYR A 164 13.20 -14.17 -0.98
CA TYR A 164 11.91 -13.95 -0.32
C TYR A 164 11.93 -14.41 1.14
N TRP A 165 10.94 -13.96 1.89
CA TRP A 165 10.61 -14.51 3.20
C TRP A 165 9.33 -15.34 3.07
N PRO A 166 9.41 -16.69 3.20
CA PRO A 166 8.22 -17.51 3.22
C PRO A 166 7.32 -17.15 4.40
N GLU A 167 6.04 -17.41 4.23
CA GLU A 167 5.05 -17.17 5.26
C GLU A 167 5.16 -18.18 6.40
N GLY A 168 5.07 -17.68 7.63
CA GLY A 168 5.02 -18.45 8.85
C GLY A 168 3.72 -18.23 9.63
N GLU A 169 3.77 -18.52 10.92
CA GLU A 169 2.64 -18.36 11.82
C GLU A 169 2.16 -16.90 11.87
N ASN A 170 0.83 -16.71 11.92
CA ASN A 170 0.19 -15.39 11.94
C ASN A 170 0.62 -14.47 10.78
N HIS A 171 0.94 -15.05 9.62
CA HIS A 171 1.38 -14.34 8.42
C HIS A 171 2.68 -13.53 8.62
N LEU A 172 3.49 -13.92 9.60
CA LEU A 172 4.82 -13.34 9.85
C LEU A 172 5.89 -14.02 8.98
N PRO A 173 6.96 -13.31 8.60
CA PRO A 173 8.02 -13.89 7.78
C PRO A 173 8.83 -14.94 8.55
N LEU A 174 9.10 -16.08 7.91
CA LEU A 174 10.18 -17.00 8.28
C LEU A 174 11.54 -16.46 7.84
N ASN A 175 12.63 -17.20 8.05
CA ASN A 175 13.96 -16.80 7.59
C ASN A 175 14.01 -16.56 6.07
N TRP A 176 14.79 -15.55 5.67
CA TRP A 176 15.03 -15.22 4.28
C TRP A 176 15.61 -16.41 3.51
N GLN A 177 15.16 -16.60 2.27
CA GLN A 177 15.65 -17.62 1.36
C GLN A 177 16.03 -17.00 0.01
N GLY A 178 17.22 -17.33 -0.47
CA GLY A 178 17.68 -16.96 -1.82
C GLY A 178 17.23 -17.93 -2.91
N ASN A 179 16.91 -19.17 -2.55
CA ASN A 179 16.39 -20.17 -3.48
C ASN A 179 14.86 -20.03 -3.54
N LEU A 180 14.37 -19.46 -4.64
CA LEU A 180 12.95 -19.29 -4.89
C LEU A 180 12.36 -20.56 -5.50
N PRO A 181 11.24 -21.08 -5.00
CA PRO A 181 10.52 -22.15 -5.70
C PRO A 181 9.86 -21.61 -6.98
N ASP A 182 9.67 -22.46 -7.98
CA ASP A 182 9.23 -22.06 -9.33
C ASP A 182 7.96 -21.19 -9.32
N TYR A 183 6.94 -21.60 -8.54
CA TYR A 183 5.66 -20.90 -8.40
C TYR A 183 5.75 -19.48 -7.82
N ALA A 184 6.85 -19.15 -7.14
CA ALA A 184 7.08 -17.86 -6.50
C ALA A 184 8.25 -17.08 -7.12
N ASN A 185 8.87 -17.61 -8.19
CA ASN A 185 10.05 -17.01 -8.81
C ASN A 185 9.70 -16.07 -9.97
N PHE A 186 9.25 -14.87 -9.68
CA PHE A 186 8.85 -13.89 -10.70
C PHE A 186 10.02 -13.11 -11.34
N SER A 187 11.24 -13.63 -11.31
CA SER A 187 12.38 -13.04 -12.04
C SER A 187 12.18 -13.08 -13.56
N VAL A 188 11.38 -14.03 -14.03
CA VAL A 188 10.89 -14.14 -15.42
C VAL A 188 9.35 -14.04 -15.39
N ALA A 189 8.78 -13.42 -16.43
CA ALA A 189 7.34 -13.22 -16.53
C ALA A 189 6.55 -14.54 -16.52
N GLN A 190 5.73 -14.72 -15.49
CA GLN A 190 4.88 -15.92 -15.33
C GLN A 190 3.60 -15.64 -14.55
N PHE A 191 2.65 -16.56 -14.64
CA PHE A 191 1.40 -16.54 -13.88
C PHE A 191 1.62 -16.89 -12.40
N GLY A 192 2.58 -17.77 -12.10
CA GLY A 192 2.70 -18.40 -10.78
C GLY A 192 1.81 -19.65 -10.70
N GLU A 193 1.06 -19.80 -9.61
CA GLU A 193 0.08 -20.87 -9.42
C GLU A 193 -1.22 -20.30 -8.83
N ASP A 194 -2.37 -20.92 -9.12
CA ASP A 194 -3.68 -20.56 -8.54
C ASP A 194 -3.79 -21.10 -7.11
N ARG A 195 -3.05 -20.45 -6.20
CA ARG A 195 -2.99 -20.81 -4.79
C ARG A 195 -2.64 -19.62 -3.92
N TRP A 196 -2.79 -19.80 -2.61
CA TRP A 196 -2.38 -18.80 -1.64
C TRP A 196 -0.89 -18.46 -1.74
N LEU A 197 -0.59 -17.17 -1.86
CA LEU A 197 0.75 -16.61 -1.82
C LEU A 197 0.72 -15.30 -1.05
N ASN A 198 1.31 -15.28 0.14
CA ASN A 198 1.46 -14.09 0.96
C ASN A 198 2.90 -14.03 1.50
N VAL A 199 3.79 -13.45 0.70
CA VAL A 199 5.23 -13.42 1.00
C VAL A 199 5.83 -12.04 0.73
N GLY A 200 6.93 -11.73 1.40
CA GLY A 200 7.75 -10.56 1.10
C GLY A 200 8.91 -10.94 0.16
N TYR A 201 9.20 -10.10 -0.83
CA TYR A 201 10.35 -10.25 -1.72
C TYR A 201 11.44 -9.21 -1.41
N SER A 202 12.70 -9.56 -1.65
CA SER A 202 13.85 -8.64 -1.57
C SER A 202 14.54 -8.45 -2.91
N GLY A 203 15.39 -7.41 -3.00
CA GLY A 203 16.21 -7.14 -4.18
C GLY A 203 15.49 -6.41 -5.30
N TRP A 204 14.30 -5.86 -5.04
CA TRP A 204 13.59 -5.04 -6.01
C TRP A 204 14.33 -3.72 -6.25
N GLY A 205 14.65 -3.44 -7.51
CA GLY A 205 15.37 -2.23 -7.94
C GLY A 205 14.49 -0.99 -8.11
N GLY A 206 13.19 -1.06 -7.76
CA GLY A 206 12.23 0.04 -7.95
C GLY A 206 11.84 0.27 -9.42
N ARG A 207 12.06 -0.72 -10.28
CA ARG A 207 11.70 -0.74 -11.70
C ARG A 207 10.92 -2.00 -12.05
#